data_AF-A0A1G1BJL7-F1
#
_entry.id   AF-A0A1G1BJL7-F1
#
_cell.length_a   1.000
_cell.length_b   1.000
_cell.length_c   1.000
_cell.angle_alpha   90.00
_cell.angle_beta   90.00
_cell.angle_gamma   90.00
#
_symmetry.space_group_name_H-M   'P 1'
#
loop_
_entity.id
_entity.type
_entity.pdbx_description
1 polymer ?
#
loop_
_entity_poly.entity_id
_entity_poly.type
_entity_poly.pdbx_seq_one_letter_code
_entity_poly.pdbx_strand_id
1 'polypeptide(L)'
;MLTQEQKEQYRKEKKEKIIRIRKTLSEMTEEQRQAIADKFGIVTVEGHLLTAHNQCFLVAQSELNFTVVGGYRQWQKAGRSVRKGEHGFYIFVPSKTKEESENSAEVSADDETPFFFTAVVFDISQTETIAKSEAA
;
A
#
# COMPACT_ATOMS: atom_id res chain seq x y z
N MET A 1 25.97 -2.60 -1.88
CA MET A 1 24.99 -2.00 -0.95
C MET A 1 24.81 -0.54 -1.32
N LEU A 2 23.61 0.04 -1.17
CA LEU A 2 23.41 1.49 -1.41
C LEU A 2 24.25 2.33 -0.44
N THR A 3 24.78 3.46 -0.91
CA THR A 3 25.43 4.47 -0.07
C THR A 3 24.40 5.16 0.85
N GLN A 4 24.86 5.86 1.88
CA GLN A 4 23.96 6.61 2.77
C GLN A 4 23.21 7.70 2.00
N GLU A 5 23.90 8.44 1.14
CA GLU A 5 23.29 9.45 0.26
C GLU A 5 22.21 8.87 -0.65
N GLN A 6 22.46 7.70 -1.26
CA GLN A 6 21.46 7.03 -2.11
C GLN A 6 20.22 6.62 -1.31
N LYS A 7 20.39 6.18 -0.06
CA LYS A 7 19.26 5.83 0.83
C LYS A 7 18.45 7.08 1.21
N GLU A 8 19.11 8.19 1.48
CA GLU A 8 18.45 9.47 1.81
C GLU A 8 17.69 10.04 0.61
N GLN A 9 18.32 10.04 -0.56
CA GLN A 9 17.69 10.45 -1.82
C GLN A 9 16.43 9.63 -2.10
N TYR A 10 16.52 8.30 -1.96
CA TYR A 10 15.36 7.41 -2.13
C TYR A 10 14.24 7.71 -1.14
N ARG A 11 14.56 7.97 0.14
CA ARG A 11 13.56 8.35 1.15
C ARG A 11 12.88 9.68 0.80
N LYS A 12 13.66 10.65 0.32
CA LYS A 12 13.17 11.97 -0.08
C LYS A 12 12.23 11.88 -1.29
N GLU A 13 12.65 11.21 -2.35
CA GLU A 13 11.83 10.99 -3.56
C GLU A 13 10.52 10.26 -3.24
N LYS A 14 10.60 9.22 -2.39
CA LYS A 14 9.42 8.50 -1.91
C LYS A 14 8.46 9.43 -1.15
N LYS A 15 8.99 10.25 -0.24
CA LYS A 15 8.20 11.22 0.54
C LYS A 15 7.53 12.25 -0.37
N GLU A 16 8.26 12.79 -1.34
CA GLU A 16 7.74 13.76 -2.32
C GLU A 16 6.65 13.16 -3.20
N LYS A 17 6.81 11.90 -3.66
CA LYS A 17 5.78 11.19 -4.42
C LYS A 17 4.49 11.04 -3.61
N ILE A 18 4.60 10.62 -2.34
CA ILE A 18 3.43 10.49 -1.45
C ILE A 18 2.75 11.83 -1.21
N ILE A 19 3.51 12.91 -0.97
CA ILE A 19 2.97 14.26 -0.79
C ILE A 19 2.21 14.71 -2.04
N ARG A 20 2.78 14.49 -3.24
CA ARG A 20 2.14 14.85 -4.51
C ARG A 20 0.81 14.13 -4.69
N ILE A 21 0.79 12.81 -4.48
CA ILE A 21 -0.43 12.01 -4.63
C ILE A 21 -1.49 12.44 -3.61
N ARG A 22 -1.10 12.70 -2.36
CA ARG A 22 -2.01 13.22 -1.33
C ARG A 22 -2.64 14.55 -1.76
N LYS A 23 -1.84 15.46 -2.31
CA LYS A 23 -2.35 16.73 -2.83
C LYS A 23 -3.39 16.50 -3.93
N THR A 24 -3.08 15.65 -4.92
CA THR A 24 -4.03 15.31 -5.99
C THR A 24 -5.33 14.73 -5.42
N LEU A 25 -5.25 13.78 -4.47
CA LEU A 25 -6.45 13.19 -3.85
C LEU A 25 -7.28 14.19 -3.05
N SER A 26 -6.64 15.18 -2.42
CA SER A 26 -7.31 16.23 -1.65
C SER A 26 -8.09 17.21 -2.53
N GLU A 27 -7.68 17.35 -3.80
CA GLU A 27 -8.33 18.20 -4.79
C GLU A 27 -9.51 17.49 -5.49
N MET A 28 -9.63 16.17 -5.34
CA MET A 28 -10.72 15.39 -5.93
C MET A 28 -12.02 15.51 -5.13
N THR A 29 -13.15 15.49 -5.84
CA THR A 29 -14.48 15.35 -5.21
C THR A 29 -14.75 13.90 -4.83
N GLU A 30 -15.74 13.67 -3.96
CA GLU A 30 -16.12 12.31 -3.57
C GLU A 30 -16.68 11.51 -4.75
N GLU A 31 -17.45 12.16 -5.63
CA GLU A 31 -17.98 11.54 -6.86
C GLU A 31 -16.86 11.08 -7.79
N GLN A 32 -15.82 11.89 -7.96
CA GLN A 32 -14.65 11.51 -8.76
C GLN A 32 -13.90 10.32 -8.15
N ARG A 33 -13.78 10.28 -6.81
CA ARG A 33 -13.17 9.15 -6.11
C ARG A 33 -14.01 7.89 -6.28
N GLN A 34 -15.33 7.99 -6.17
CA GLN A 34 -16.23 6.86 -6.32
C GLN A 34 -16.23 6.32 -7.76
N ALA A 35 -16.22 7.19 -8.78
CA ALA A 35 -16.16 6.76 -10.17
C ALA A 35 -14.89 5.96 -10.49
N ILE A 36 -13.75 6.31 -9.87
CA ILE A 36 -12.53 5.49 -9.97
C ILE A 36 -12.73 4.15 -9.25
N ALA A 37 -13.27 4.17 -8.02
CA ALA A 37 -13.50 2.95 -7.26
C ALA A 37 -14.42 1.96 -7.99
N ASP A 38 -15.47 2.45 -8.65
CA ASP A 38 -16.40 1.63 -9.43
C ASP A 38 -15.74 1.04 -10.67
N LYS A 39 -14.78 1.77 -11.27
CA LYS A 39 -14.03 1.31 -12.45
C LYS A 39 -13.09 0.15 -12.11
N PHE A 40 -12.39 0.22 -10.98
CA PHE A 40 -11.36 -0.78 -10.64
C PHE A 40 -11.89 -1.90 -9.75
N GLY A 41 -12.75 -1.60 -8.77
CA GLY A 41 -13.32 -2.59 -7.87
C GLY A 41 -12.25 -3.39 -7.11
N ILE A 42 -11.18 -2.73 -6.65
CA ILE A 42 -10.00 -3.42 -6.09
C ILE A 42 -10.38 -4.07 -4.75
N VAL A 43 -10.12 -5.38 -4.64
CA VAL A 43 -10.37 -6.15 -3.42
C VAL A 43 -9.07 -6.56 -2.72
N THR A 44 -9.17 -6.85 -1.43
CA THR A 44 -8.09 -7.50 -0.70
C THR A 44 -8.00 -8.99 -1.07
N VAL A 45 -6.89 -9.64 -0.75
CA VAL A 45 -6.72 -11.10 -0.88
C VAL A 45 -7.75 -11.91 -0.06
N GLU A 46 -8.37 -11.29 0.94
CA GLU A 46 -9.47 -11.88 1.74
C GLU A 46 -10.86 -11.66 1.10
N GLY A 47 -10.93 -10.90 0.00
CA GLY A 47 -12.17 -10.60 -0.74
C GLY A 47 -12.89 -9.32 -0.30
N HIS A 48 -12.30 -8.51 0.58
CA HIS A 48 -12.91 -7.26 1.05
C HIS A 48 -12.66 -6.13 0.05
N LEU A 49 -13.69 -5.38 -0.32
CA LEU A 49 -13.54 -4.21 -1.20
C LEU A 49 -12.73 -3.11 -0.49
N LEU A 50 -11.73 -2.54 -1.16
CA LEU A 50 -11.01 -1.38 -0.65
C LEU A 50 -11.89 -0.13 -0.69
N THR A 51 -11.66 0.78 0.27
CA THR A 51 -12.31 2.09 0.26
C THR A 51 -11.96 2.87 -1.01
N ALA A 52 -12.89 3.71 -1.49
CA ALA A 52 -12.64 4.54 -2.67
C ALA A 52 -11.34 5.37 -2.55
N HIS A 53 -11.05 5.85 -1.35
CA HIS A 53 -9.80 6.56 -1.05
C HIS A 53 -8.55 5.71 -1.29
N ASN A 54 -8.50 4.47 -0.77
CA ASN A 54 -7.37 3.57 -0.98
C ASN A 54 -7.27 3.08 -2.43
N GLN A 55 -8.40 2.90 -3.12
CA GLN A 55 -8.39 2.57 -4.55
C GLN A 55 -7.78 3.70 -5.38
N CYS A 56 -8.21 4.94 -5.17
CA CYS A 56 -7.63 6.10 -5.85
C CYS A 56 -6.14 6.26 -5.50
N PHE A 57 -5.77 6.05 -4.24
CA PHE A 57 -4.38 6.15 -3.80
C PHE A 57 -3.48 5.11 -4.48
N LEU A 58 -3.94 3.88 -4.66
CA LEU A 58 -3.19 2.84 -5.40
C LEU A 58 -3.03 3.21 -6.88
N VAL A 59 -4.13 3.54 -7.56
CA VAL A 59 -4.14 3.87 -8.99
C VAL A 59 -3.27 5.11 -9.28
N ALA A 60 -3.20 6.08 -8.37
CA ALA A 60 -2.34 7.24 -8.52
C ALA A 60 -0.83 6.94 -8.40
N GLN A 61 -0.45 5.77 -7.87
CA GLN A 61 0.96 5.41 -7.69
C GLN A 61 1.59 4.75 -8.91
N SER A 62 0.79 4.16 -9.79
CA SER A 62 1.23 3.30 -10.90
C SER A 62 0.16 3.13 -11.96
N GLU A 63 0.58 2.85 -13.20
CA GLU A 63 -0.31 2.47 -14.30
C GLU A 63 -0.76 0.99 -14.24
N LEU A 64 -0.35 0.27 -13.19
CA LEU A 64 -0.75 -1.11 -12.99
C LEU A 64 -2.27 -1.23 -12.82
N ASN A 65 -2.87 -2.21 -13.49
CA ASN A 65 -4.29 -2.49 -13.37
C ASN A 65 -4.55 -3.35 -12.12
N PHE A 66 -4.70 -2.70 -10.97
CA PHE A 66 -4.94 -3.35 -9.68
C PHE A 66 -6.26 -4.12 -9.67
N THR A 67 -6.25 -5.35 -9.18
CA THR A 67 -7.44 -6.21 -9.08
C THR A 67 -7.59 -6.80 -7.68
N VAL A 68 -6.58 -7.54 -7.22
CA VAL A 68 -6.55 -8.15 -5.89
C VAL A 68 -5.23 -7.79 -5.24
N VAL A 69 -5.28 -7.14 -4.08
CA VAL A 69 -4.09 -6.70 -3.37
C VAL A 69 -3.96 -7.35 -1.99
N GLY A 70 -2.73 -7.54 -1.55
CA GLY A 70 -2.42 -8.09 -0.23
C GLY A 70 -1.03 -7.70 0.24
N GLY A 71 -0.85 -7.67 1.56
CA GLY A 71 0.48 -7.59 2.15
C GLY A 71 1.29 -8.86 1.87
N TYR A 72 2.63 -8.75 1.90
CA TYR A 72 3.53 -9.87 1.60
C TYR A 72 3.18 -11.16 2.37
N ARG A 73 2.97 -11.05 3.69
CA ARG A 73 2.57 -12.18 4.54
C ARG A 73 1.17 -12.70 4.23
N GLN A 74 0.25 -11.85 3.79
CA GLN A 74 -1.10 -12.30 3.39
C GLN A 74 -1.02 -13.14 2.11
N TRP A 75 -0.18 -12.75 1.15
CA TRP A 75 0.07 -13.57 -0.04
C TRP A 75 0.67 -14.93 0.31
N GLN A 76 1.66 -14.98 1.21
CA GLN A 76 2.24 -16.24 1.67
C GLN A 76 1.19 -17.17 2.29
N LYS A 77 0.29 -16.63 3.13
CA LYS A 77 -0.85 -17.38 3.69
C LYS A 77 -1.83 -17.86 2.61
N ALA A 78 -2.01 -17.08 1.56
CA ALA A 78 -2.81 -17.43 0.38
C ALA A 78 -2.09 -18.37 -0.62
N GLY A 79 -0.92 -18.93 -0.25
CA GLY A 79 -0.18 -19.88 -1.10
C GLY A 79 0.55 -19.22 -2.27
N ARG A 80 0.80 -17.91 -2.21
CA ARG A 80 1.52 -17.16 -3.24
C ARG A 80 2.72 -16.41 -2.66
N SER A 81 3.74 -16.20 -3.47
CA SER A 81 4.89 -15.36 -3.12
C SER A 81 4.97 -14.19 -4.10
N VAL A 82 5.35 -13.02 -3.60
CA VAL A 82 5.72 -11.88 -4.45
C VAL A 82 7.00 -12.24 -5.20
N ARG A 83 7.04 -12.00 -6.51
CA ARG A 83 8.21 -12.30 -7.35
C ARG A 83 9.38 -11.39 -7.00
N LYS A 84 10.60 -11.91 -7.21
CA LYS A 84 11.82 -11.13 -6.98
C LYS A 84 11.88 -9.93 -7.94
N GLY A 85 12.17 -8.75 -7.40
CA GLY A 85 12.28 -7.50 -8.17
C GLY A 85 10.99 -6.68 -8.24
N GLU A 86 9.86 -7.22 -7.76
CA GLU A 86 8.61 -6.48 -7.67
C GLU A 86 8.66 -5.41 -6.57
N HIS A 87 7.98 -4.30 -6.82
CA HIS A 87 7.89 -3.19 -5.88
C HIS A 87 6.47 -3.10 -5.30
N GLY A 88 6.38 -2.84 -4.00
CA GLY A 88 5.10 -2.69 -3.31
C GLY A 88 4.54 -1.28 -3.44
N PHE A 89 3.22 -1.20 -3.29
CA PHE A 89 2.42 0.03 -3.31
C PHE A 89 1.86 0.32 -1.93
N TYR A 90 1.47 1.57 -1.68
CA TYR A 90 1.01 2.00 -0.36
C TYR A 90 -0.51 2.09 -0.29
N ILE A 91 -1.08 1.73 0.87
CA ILE A 91 -2.46 2.03 1.27
C ILE A 91 -2.47 2.67 2.65
N PHE A 92 -3.53 3.41 2.99
CA PHE A 92 -3.74 3.92 4.34
C PHE A 92 -4.49 2.89 5.18
N VAL A 93 -3.97 2.61 6.37
CA VAL A 93 -4.55 1.67 7.32
C VAL A 93 -4.72 2.40 8.66
N PRO A 94 -5.89 2.32 9.30
CA PRO A 94 -6.08 2.87 10.64
C PRO A 94 -5.25 2.06 11.66
N SER A 95 -4.57 2.73 12.57
CA SER A 95 -3.93 2.13 13.73
C SER A 95 -4.60 2.61 15.02
N LYS A 96 -4.67 1.71 16.00
CA LYS A 96 -5.16 2.00 17.35
C LYS A 96 -4.06 2.41 18.32
N THR A 97 -2.79 2.16 17.98
CA THR A 97 -1.63 2.42 18.83
C THR A 97 -0.49 3.02 18.02
N LYS A 98 0.19 4.01 18.60
CA LYS A 98 1.27 4.77 17.98
C LYS A 98 2.61 4.01 17.95
N GLU A 99 2.67 2.82 18.56
CA GLU A 99 3.89 2.03 18.76
C GLU A 99 4.25 1.09 17.60
N GLU A 100 3.32 0.71 16.71
CA GLU A 100 3.64 -0.10 15.52
C GLU A 100 4.31 0.72 14.39
N SER A 101 4.54 2.01 14.60
CA SER A 101 5.22 2.90 13.66
C SER A 101 6.70 3.12 14.04
N GLU A 102 7.53 2.08 14.06
CA GLU A 102 9.01 2.22 14.20
C GLU A 102 9.70 2.96 13.02
N ASN A 103 8.99 3.78 12.24
CA ASN A 103 9.59 4.53 11.13
C ASN A 103 8.98 5.91 10.85
N SER A 104 8.33 6.56 11.81
CA SER A 104 7.93 7.96 11.65
C SER A 104 7.96 8.75 12.95
N ALA A 105 8.57 9.92 12.85
CA ALA A 105 8.97 10.84 13.91
C ALA A 105 7.90 11.20 14.95
N GLU A 106 8.41 11.45 16.15
CA GLU A 106 7.79 11.90 17.40
C GLU A 106 6.66 12.92 17.25
N VAL A 107 5.51 12.66 17.90
CA VAL A 107 4.62 13.69 18.47
C VAL A 107 3.85 13.10 19.66
N SER A 108 3.53 13.93 20.65
CA SER A 108 2.90 13.66 21.96
C SER A 108 1.55 12.93 21.94
N ALA A 109 1.17 12.42 23.13
CA ALA A 109 0.16 11.39 23.38
C ALA A 109 -1.13 11.92 24.03
N ASP A 110 -1.88 12.80 23.37
CA ASP A 110 -3.07 13.40 23.99
C ASP A 110 -4.27 13.66 23.07
N ASP A 111 -4.45 12.88 22.00
CA ASP A 111 -5.61 13.05 21.11
C ASP A 111 -6.24 11.70 20.74
N GLU A 112 -7.54 11.54 21.00
CA GLU A 112 -8.43 10.48 20.50
C GLU A 112 -8.60 10.50 18.95
N THR A 113 -7.65 11.08 18.23
CA THR A 113 -7.68 11.16 16.78
C THR A 113 -7.22 9.82 16.18
N PRO A 114 -8.01 9.21 15.26
CA PRO A 114 -7.61 7.97 14.61
C PRO A 114 -6.33 8.22 13.78
N PHE A 115 -5.26 7.53 14.15
CA PHE A 115 -3.99 7.60 13.44
C PHE A 115 -4.01 6.66 12.23
N PHE A 116 -3.48 7.13 11.09
CA PHE A 116 -3.33 6.31 9.88
C PHE A 116 -1.85 6.19 9.52
N PHE A 117 -1.41 4.97 9.23
CA PHE A 117 -0.08 4.71 8.68
C PHE A 117 -0.19 4.15 7.26
N THR A 118 0.93 4.17 6.54
CA THR A 118 1.01 3.58 5.20
C THR A 118 1.50 2.14 5.28
N ALA A 119 0.66 1.18 4.88
CA ALA A 119 1.03 -0.22 4.73
C ALA A 119 1.46 -0.51 3.28
N VAL A 120 2.34 -1.50 3.09
CA VAL A 120 2.80 -1.95 1.77
C VAL A 120 1.97 -3.15 1.30
N VAL A 121 1.43 -3.07 0.09
CA VAL A 121 0.66 -4.12 -0.58
C VAL A 121 1.22 -4.40 -1.97
N PHE A 122 0.88 -5.59 -2.49
CA PHE A 122 1.25 -6.06 -3.82
C PHE A 122 0.00 -6.55 -4.52
N ASP A 123 -0.09 -6.30 -5.83
CA ASP A 123 -1.14 -6.85 -6.67
C ASP A 123 -0.89 -8.34 -6.99
N ILE A 124 -1.96 -9.10 -7.23
CA ILE A 124 -1.87 -10.51 -7.58
C ILE A 124 -1.00 -10.77 -8.83
N SER A 125 -1.00 -9.84 -9.80
CA SER A 125 -0.15 -9.92 -10.99
C SER A 125 1.34 -9.92 -10.67
N GLN A 126 1.75 -9.43 -9.49
CA GLN A 126 3.13 -9.41 -8.98
C GLN A 126 3.52 -10.71 -8.25
N THR A 127 2.60 -11.68 -8.15
CA THR A 127 2.79 -12.88 -7.33
C THR A 127 2.75 -14.15 -8.16
N GLU A 128 3.43 -15.18 -7.68
CA GLU A 128 3.45 -16.53 -8.24
C GLU A 128 2.99 -17.55 -7.19
N THR A 129 2.46 -18.69 -7.62
CA THR A 129 2.04 -19.76 -6.71
C THR A 129 3.27 -20.42 -6.09
N ILE A 130 3.24 -20.63 -4.79
CA ILE A 130 4.27 -21.40 -4.10
C ILE A 130 4.01 -22.86 -4.45
N ALA A 131 4.86 -23.45 -5.28
CA ALA A 131 4.87 -24.90 -5.44
C ALA A 131 5.18 -25.50 -4.06
N LYS A 132 4.27 -26.31 -3.51
CA LYS A 132 4.63 -27.20 -2.40
C LYS A 132 5.71 -28.11 -2.98
N SER A 133 6.94 -27.97 -2.52
CA SER A 133 7.92 -29.04 -2.74
C SER A 133 7.35 -30.27 -2.06
N GLU A 134 6.93 -31.27 -2.84
CA GLU A 134 6.83 -32.62 -2.33
C GLU A 134 8.26 -33.00 -1.91
N ALA A 135 8.54 -32.86 -0.61
CA ALA A 135 9.76 -33.37 -0.03
C ALA A 135 9.65 -34.89 -0.05
N ALA A 136 10.39 -35.49 -0.99
CA ALA A 136 10.74 -36.91 -1.00
C ALA A 136 11.70 -37.24 0.16
#